data_AF-A0A9Q8Z1U4-F1
#
_entry.id   AF-A0A9Q8Z1U4-F1
#
_cell.length_a   1.000
_cell.length_b   1.000
_cell.length_c   1.000
_cell.angle_alpha   90.00
_cell.angle_beta   90.00
_cell.angle_gamma   90.00
#
_symmetry.space_group_name_H-M   'P 1'
#
loop_
_entity.id
_entity.type
_entity.pdbx_description
1 polymer ?
#
loop_
_entity_poly.entity_id
_entity_poly.type
_entity_poly.pdbx_seq_one_letter_code
_entity_poly.pdbx_strand_id
1 'polypeptide(L)'
;MLSKISRLEDETAIPKASLLRVLEGVAVATKAPDKQVQMLNDLIRGFKTNQIDENMHESCRRTAVDPENQSLSFSQWCLVIAGKPQIFAEGVRQLTQVTLAVALLRERSRRELPVDTTRINEIWSLIHDAIVSASATVLKFTVSRSAQGFLAVPLCSLLENGCIDELWRLHTWLPDGQRGISEEVCIHAHQPFGQSWTLLGSGTDCTFEVDEPEDLSLTTHAAYECCYMSESGHQSAGASGYQTFQLTSTIRNTGRFLRVKPLNQLSHSRDMTYSVPGGAYHRSLVAGNKLHATIFVFDSQRGYDDNAAVLGPKDGDEWVQPRDPADLTAVVLAQIVDAARKWEQKHETASKGKDEHPTILAYYNLFRGLGLLQSGRRDDAMHCLRPIGGSTPEQAFLQEPSQEHQSYIQKLRELGITA
;
A
#
# COMPACT_ATOMS: atom_id res chain seq x y z
N MET A 1 10.41 15.39 11.59
CA MET A 1 9.65 14.18 11.94
C MET A 1 10.57 13.06 12.43
N LEU A 2 11.66 12.71 11.73
CA LEU A 2 12.63 11.71 12.23
C LEU A 2 13.20 12.05 13.63
N SER A 3 13.31 13.34 13.95
CA SER A 3 13.69 13.84 15.29
C SER A 3 12.56 13.84 16.35
N LYS A 4 11.32 13.58 15.94
CA LYS A 4 10.11 13.53 16.80
C LYS A 4 9.58 12.10 16.99
N ILE A 5 10.29 11.08 16.49
CA ILE A 5 9.90 9.69 16.70
C ILE A 5 9.92 9.42 18.21
N SER A 6 8.81 8.85 18.69
CA SER A 6 8.58 8.49 20.08
C SER A 6 9.78 7.73 20.66
N ARG A 7 10.18 8.02 21.90
CA ARG A 7 11.16 7.23 22.68
C ARG A 7 10.57 5.89 23.15
N LEU A 8 9.75 5.25 22.33
CA LEU A 8 9.40 3.85 22.54
C LEU A 8 10.61 3.05 22.10
N GLU A 9 11.17 2.25 23.01
CA GLU A 9 12.23 1.29 22.70
C GLU A 9 11.65 0.24 21.74
N ASP A 10 11.72 0.52 20.44
CA ASP A 10 11.41 -0.47 19.42
C ASP A 10 12.59 -1.43 19.30
N GLU A 11 12.53 -2.53 20.04
CA GLU A 11 13.56 -3.57 20.00
C GLU A 11 13.63 -4.32 18.65
N THR A 12 12.79 -3.97 17.65
CA THR A 12 12.89 -4.59 16.33
C THR A 12 14.24 -4.27 15.71
N ALA A 13 15.15 -5.23 15.81
CA ALA A 13 16.46 -5.16 15.21
C ALA A 13 16.30 -5.28 13.68
N ILE A 14 16.65 -4.23 12.94
CA ILE A 14 16.65 -4.21 11.47
C ILE A 14 18.10 -4.39 10.99
N PRO A 15 18.40 -5.52 10.31
CA PRO A 15 19.73 -5.75 9.74
C PRO A 15 20.02 -4.72 8.64
N LYS A 16 21.28 -4.30 8.55
CA LYS A 16 21.77 -3.41 7.49
C LYS A 16 21.48 -3.97 6.09
N ALA A 17 21.69 -5.27 5.89
CA ALA A 17 21.37 -5.95 4.62
C ALA A 17 19.87 -5.87 4.27
N SER A 18 18.98 -5.97 5.27
CA SER A 18 17.54 -5.82 5.09
C SER A 18 17.19 -4.40 4.64
N LEU A 19 17.79 -3.38 5.28
CA LEU A 19 17.57 -1.99 4.92
C LEU A 19 18.06 -1.67 3.49
N LEU A 20 19.22 -2.20 3.09
CA LEU A 20 19.76 -2.04 1.74
C LEU A 20 18.89 -2.73 0.69
N ARG A 21 18.42 -3.97 0.96
CA ARG A 21 17.50 -4.68 0.07
C ARG A 21 16.20 -3.93 -0.10
N VAL A 22 15.63 -3.41 0.98
CA VAL A 22 14.40 -2.61 0.91
C VAL A 22 14.63 -1.33 0.10
N LEU A 23 15.78 -0.66 0.27
CA LEU A 23 16.12 0.53 -0.52
C LEU A 23 16.12 0.25 -2.03
N GLU A 24 16.64 -0.89 -2.47
CA GLU A 24 16.61 -1.31 -3.87
C GLU A 24 15.18 -1.37 -4.40
N GLY A 25 14.28 -2.02 -3.65
CA GLY A 25 12.88 -2.11 -4.06
C GLY A 25 12.11 -0.79 -3.96
N VAL A 26 12.41 0.06 -2.98
CA VAL A 26 11.85 1.41 -2.85
C VAL A 26 12.29 2.29 -4.03
N ALA A 27 13.55 2.17 -4.46
CA ALA A 27 14.06 2.89 -5.62
C ALA A 27 13.27 2.55 -6.89
N VAL A 28 13.00 1.25 -7.11
CA VAL A 28 12.17 0.79 -8.23
C VAL A 28 10.74 1.32 -8.11
N ALA A 29 10.10 1.15 -6.95
CA ALA A 29 8.71 1.53 -6.71
C ALA A 29 8.46 3.04 -6.90
N THR A 30 9.45 3.87 -6.58
CA THR A 30 9.35 5.34 -6.64
C THR A 30 10.00 5.96 -7.88
N LYS A 31 10.51 5.13 -8.82
CA LYS A 31 11.31 5.56 -9.97
C LYS A 31 12.43 6.53 -9.55
N ALA A 32 13.10 6.24 -8.43
CA ALA A 32 14.09 7.11 -7.82
C ALA A 32 15.33 7.27 -8.71
N PRO A 33 15.88 8.47 -8.87
CA PRO A 33 17.15 8.66 -9.56
C PRO A 33 18.32 8.00 -8.82
N ASP A 34 19.20 7.31 -9.57
CA ASP A 34 20.36 6.58 -9.03
C ASP A 34 21.21 7.40 -8.06
N LYS A 35 21.37 8.70 -8.32
CA LYS A 35 22.13 9.61 -7.44
C LYS A 35 21.57 9.64 -6.02
N GLN A 36 20.24 9.73 -5.86
CA GLN A 36 19.60 9.77 -4.54
C GLN A 36 19.69 8.43 -3.84
N VAL A 37 19.54 7.34 -4.60
CA VAL A 37 19.66 5.96 -4.11
C VAL A 37 21.08 5.72 -3.61
N GLN A 38 22.10 6.08 -4.38
CA GLN A 38 23.51 5.92 -4.02
C GLN A 38 23.86 6.73 -2.78
N MET A 39 23.36 7.98 -2.65
CA MET A 39 23.57 8.80 -1.45
C MET A 39 23.06 8.11 -0.17
N LEU A 40 21.87 7.50 -0.22
CA LEU A 40 21.33 6.77 0.93
C LEU A 40 22.05 5.42 1.14
N ASN A 41 22.43 4.75 0.06
CA ASN A 41 23.20 3.50 0.11
C ASN A 41 24.56 3.73 0.79
N ASP A 42 25.31 4.75 0.37
CA ASP A 42 26.59 5.14 0.97
C ASP A 42 26.44 5.51 2.44
N LEU A 43 25.34 6.18 2.79
CA LEU A 43 25.04 6.52 4.18
C LEU A 43 24.84 5.26 5.04
N ILE A 44 24.02 4.32 4.57
CA ILE A 44 23.76 3.06 5.27
C ILE A 44 25.05 2.22 5.34
N ARG A 45 25.81 2.14 4.24
CA ARG A 45 27.06 1.37 4.17
C ARG A 45 28.17 1.94 5.03
N GLY A 46 28.32 3.27 5.06
CA GLY A 46 29.36 3.99 5.79
C GLY A 46 29.17 4.02 7.31
N PHE A 47 27.99 3.61 7.80
CA PHE A 47 27.74 3.56 9.24
C PHE A 47 28.57 2.47 9.95
N LYS A 48 29.14 2.83 11.11
CA LYS A 48 29.88 1.93 12.02
C LYS A 48 29.32 2.06 13.45
N THR A 49 29.10 0.94 14.14
CA THR A 49 28.40 0.87 15.45
C THR A 49 29.09 1.73 16.51
N ASN A 50 30.41 1.83 16.45
CA ASN A 50 31.22 2.59 17.39
C ASN A 50 30.90 4.11 17.42
N GLN A 51 30.08 4.62 16.49
CA GLN A 51 29.65 6.03 16.46
C GLN A 51 28.42 6.33 17.33
N ILE A 52 27.70 5.32 17.83
CA ILE A 52 26.56 5.53 18.76
C ILE A 52 27.05 5.59 20.22
N ASP A 53 28.25 5.06 20.51
CA ASP A 53 28.75 4.71 21.85
C ASP A 53 29.49 5.81 22.63
N GLU A 54 29.64 7.04 22.12
CA GLU A 54 30.27 8.11 22.93
C GLU A 54 29.34 8.68 24.03
N ASN A 55 28.06 8.26 24.09
CA ASN A 55 27.09 8.78 25.08
C ASN A 55 26.14 7.74 25.74
N MET A 56 26.30 6.43 25.51
CA MET A 56 25.49 5.40 26.19
C MET A 56 26.34 4.24 26.72
N HIS A 57 25.90 3.69 27.85
CA HIS A 57 26.67 2.91 28.82
C HIS A 57 27.45 1.69 28.29
N GLU A 58 28.64 1.53 28.88
CA GLU A 58 29.76 0.66 28.53
C GLU A 58 29.61 -0.82 28.97
N SER A 59 28.63 -1.58 28.46
CA SER A 59 28.48 -3.01 28.84
C SER A 59 28.53 -4.06 27.73
N CYS A 60 28.58 -3.70 26.44
CA CYS A 60 28.58 -4.70 25.35
C CYS A 60 29.76 -4.55 24.37
N ARG A 61 30.99 -4.73 24.85
CA ARG A 61 32.15 -4.99 23.97
C ARG A 61 32.55 -6.46 24.03
N ARG A 62 32.25 -7.20 22.96
CA ARG A 62 33.12 -8.18 22.26
C ARG A 62 32.29 -9.22 21.51
N THR A 63 32.21 -9.05 20.21
CA THR A 63 32.47 -10.07 19.18
C THR A 63 32.70 -9.31 17.87
N ALA A 64 33.59 -9.80 17.01
CA ALA A 64 33.75 -9.24 15.67
C ALA A 64 32.50 -9.63 14.87
N VAL A 65 31.44 -8.83 15.00
CA VAL A 65 30.23 -8.98 14.18
C VAL A 65 30.61 -8.57 12.77
N ASP A 66 30.33 -9.45 11.81
CA ASP A 66 30.42 -9.18 10.39
C ASP A 66 29.75 -7.82 10.08
N PRO A 67 30.46 -6.85 9.49
CA PRO A 67 29.93 -5.52 9.21
C PRO A 67 28.68 -5.52 8.31
N GLU A 68 28.39 -6.61 7.59
CA GLU A 68 27.15 -6.77 6.82
C GLU A 68 25.96 -7.27 7.67
N ASN A 69 26.22 -7.99 8.77
CA ASN A 69 25.21 -8.49 9.71
C ASN A 69 24.94 -7.55 10.88
N GLN A 70 25.42 -6.31 10.79
CA GLN A 70 25.13 -5.30 11.77
C GLN A 70 23.63 -4.98 11.79
N SER A 71 23.01 -5.12 12.96
CA SER A 71 21.59 -4.83 13.16
C SER A 71 21.44 -3.73 14.20
N LEU A 72 20.57 -2.76 13.92
CA LEU A 72 20.21 -1.69 14.85
C LEU A 72 18.70 -1.72 15.09
N SER A 73 18.26 -1.19 16.23
CA SER A 73 16.85 -0.92 16.43
C SER A 73 16.33 0.09 15.40
N PHE A 74 15.01 0.10 15.18
CA PHE A 74 14.37 1.11 14.33
C PHE A 74 14.67 2.54 14.81
N SER A 75 14.63 2.79 16.13
CA SER A 75 14.96 4.09 16.72
C SER A 75 16.42 4.49 16.48
N GLN A 76 17.36 3.55 16.61
CA GLN A 76 18.77 3.77 16.30
C GLN A 76 18.98 4.09 14.82
N TRP A 77 18.34 3.37 13.89
CA TRP A 77 18.41 3.71 12.47
C TRP A 77 17.87 5.11 12.20
N CYS A 78 16.75 5.48 12.80
CA CYS A 78 16.19 6.82 12.67
C CYS A 78 17.15 7.90 13.16
N LEU A 79 17.84 7.68 14.29
CA LEU A 79 18.83 8.61 14.83
C LEU A 79 20.07 8.72 13.95
N VAL A 80 20.63 7.57 13.54
CA VAL A 80 21.81 7.48 12.67
C VAL A 80 21.60 8.25 11.38
N ILE A 81 20.42 8.08 10.81
CA ILE A 81 20.04 8.73 9.58
C ILE A 81 19.78 10.22 9.89
N ALA A 82 18.86 10.58 10.79
CA ALA A 82 18.52 11.98 11.09
C ALA A 82 19.71 12.90 11.42
N GLY A 83 20.81 12.38 11.96
CA GLY A 83 22.03 13.13 12.24
C GLY A 83 22.87 13.53 11.02
N LYS A 84 22.44 13.22 9.78
CA LYS A 84 23.26 13.37 8.57
C LYS A 84 22.70 14.46 7.64
N PRO A 85 23.51 15.45 7.24
CA PRO A 85 23.03 16.56 6.41
C PRO A 85 22.56 16.12 5.02
N GLN A 86 23.06 15.00 4.50
CA GLN A 86 22.73 14.46 3.19
C GLN A 86 21.24 14.09 3.04
N ILE A 87 20.53 13.85 4.15
CA ILE A 87 19.09 13.52 4.12
C ILE A 87 18.22 14.72 3.84
N PHE A 88 18.74 15.93 4.05
CA PHE A 88 18.04 17.14 3.65
C PHE A 88 18.12 17.39 2.14
N ALA A 89 18.87 16.58 1.40
CA ALA A 89 18.80 16.59 -0.05
C ALA A 89 17.41 16.16 -0.54
N GLU A 90 16.95 16.81 -1.60
CA GLU A 90 15.67 16.53 -2.24
C GLU A 90 15.53 15.04 -2.56
N GLY A 91 14.38 14.43 -2.24
CA GLY A 91 14.07 13.02 -2.47
C GLY A 91 14.70 12.02 -1.47
N VAL A 92 15.93 12.28 -0.98
CA VAL A 92 16.64 11.34 -0.09
C VAL A 92 15.88 11.14 1.23
N ARG A 93 15.25 12.19 1.76
CA ARG A 93 14.38 12.11 2.94
C ARG A 93 13.19 11.16 2.71
N GLN A 94 12.51 11.30 1.58
CA GLN A 94 11.32 10.50 1.28
C GLN A 94 11.70 9.03 1.07
N LEU A 95 12.79 8.76 0.34
CA LEU A 95 13.34 7.41 0.19
C LEU A 95 13.67 6.79 1.55
N THR A 96 14.33 7.54 2.42
CA THR A 96 14.65 7.13 3.78
C THR A 96 13.40 6.73 4.56
N GLN A 97 12.36 7.58 4.55
CA GLN A 97 11.13 7.36 5.31
C GLN A 97 10.42 6.07 4.87
N VAL A 98 10.25 5.86 3.56
CA VAL A 98 9.63 4.63 3.03
C VAL A 98 10.51 3.40 3.31
N THR A 99 11.82 3.52 3.12
CA THR A 99 12.77 2.41 3.37
C THR A 99 12.72 1.95 4.82
N LEU A 100 12.73 2.88 5.78
CA LEU A 100 12.63 2.56 7.20
C LEU A 100 11.28 1.95 7.56
N ALA A 101 10.18 2.52 7.04
CA ALA A 101 8.84 2.02 7.30
C ALA A 101 8.65 0.58 6.79
N VAL A 102 9.06 0.32 5.55
CA VAL A 102 8.97 -1.01 4.93
C VAL A 102 9.92 -2.00 5.62
N ALA A 103 11.16 -1.61 5.93
CA ALA A 103 12.11 -2.50 6.60
C ALA A 103 11.63 -2.89 8.01
N LEU A 104 11.09 -1.95 8.79
CA LEU A 104 10.48 -2.25 10.08
C LEU A 104 9.32 -3.26 9.93
N LEU A 105 8.39 -2.99 9.01
CA LEU A 105 7.24 -3.85 8.80
C LEU A 105 7.64 -5.25 8.32
N ARG A 106 8.62 -5.34 7.42
CA ARG A 106 9.24 -6.57 6.92
C ARG A 106 9.83 -7.42 8.03
N GLU A 107 10.69 -6.83 8.87
CA GLU A 107 11.35 -7.58 9.95
C GLU A 107 10.36 -8.06 11.01
N ARG A 108 9.33 -7.26 11.34
CA ARG A 108 8.28 -7.70 12.27
C ARG A 108 7.45 -8.82 11.65
N SER A 109 7.03 -8.65 10.41
CA SER A 109 6.24 -9.60 9.63
C SER A 109 6.90 -10.98 9.56
N ARG A 110 8.21 -11.03 9.27
CA ARG A 110 8.98 -12.28 9.17
C ARG A 110 9.28 -12.96 10.50
N ARG A 111 9.25 -12.20 11.60
CA ARG A 111 9.39 -12.71 12.96
C ARG A 111 8.04 -12.97 13.64
N GLU A 112 6.95 -12.84 12.89
CA GLU A 112 5.58 -12.98 13.38
C GLU A 112 5.28 -12.06 14.59
N LEU A 113 5.95 -10.91 14.65
CA LEU A 113 5.76 -9.94 15.71
C LEU A 113 4.50 -9.11 15.41
N PRO A 114 3.57 -8.96 16.38
CA PRO A 114 2.35 -8.19 16.17
C PRO A 114 2.67 -6.71 15.89
N VAL A 115 1.85 -6.02 15.11
CA VAL A 115 2.01 -4.58 14.86
C VAL A 115 0.81 -3.88 15.48
N ASP A 116 1.00 -3.29 16.66
CA ASP A 116 -0.06 -2.59 17.37
C ASP A 116 -0.43 -1.25 16.71
N THR A 117 -1.54 -0.64 17.18
CA THR A 117 -2.03 0.65 16.65
C THR A 117 -0.97 1.75 16.68
N THR A 118 -0.16 1.83 17.74
CA THR A 118 0.90 2.85 17.87
C THR A 118 1.94 2.66 16.77
N ARG A 119 2.36 1.42 16.55
CA ARG A 119 3.36 1.06 15.53
C ARG A 119 2.83 1.28 14.12
N ILE A 120 1.57 0.89 13.85
CA ILE A 120 0.91 1.19 12.56
C ILE A 120 0.87 2.70 12.34
N ASN A 121 0.60 3.52 13.36
CA ASN A 121 0.60 4.97 13.24
C ASN A 121 1.97 5.54 12.88
N GLU A 122 3.04 5.05 13.49
CA GLU A 122 4.41 5.48 13.18
C GLU A 122 4.79 5.11 11.74
N ILE A 123 4.52 3.87 11.32
CA ILE A 123 4.78 3.37 9.97
C ILE A 123 3.98 4.18 8.94
N TRP A 124 2.67 4.35 9.18
CA TRP A 124 1.81 5.14 8.32
C TRP A 124 2.28 6.59 8.22
N SER A 125 2.66 7.21 9.33
CA SER A 125 3.15 8.59 9.36
C SER A 125 4.40 8.77 8.49
N LEU A 126 5.34 7.81 8.50
CA LEU A 126 6.51 7.85 7.62
C LEU A 126 6.12 7.74 6.14
N ILE A 127 5.23 6.80 5.80
CA ILE A 127 4.78 6.58 4.41
C ILE A 127 3.99 7.79 3.91
N HIS A 128 3.02 8.27 4.69
CA HIS A 128 2.22 9.44 4.39
C HIS A 128 3.09 10.66 4.13
N ASP A 129 3.99 11.01 5.06
CA ASP A 129 4.87 12.16 4.91
C ASP A 129 5.76 12.05 3.68
N ALA A 130 6.26 10.85 3.40
CA ALA A 130 7.08 10.61 2.23
C ALA A 130 6.30 10.86 0.93
N ILE A 131 5.09 10.32 0.81
CA ILE A 131 4.24 10.49 -0.38
C ILE A 131 3.85 11.96 -0.56
N VAL A 132 3.33 12.60 0.49
CA VAL A 132 2.82 13.98 0.38
C VAL A 132 3.94 14.97 0.07
N SER A 133 5.09 14.84 0.74
CA SER A 133 6.22 15.75 0.52
C SER A 133 7.02 15.45 -0.75
N ALA A 134 6.83 14.29 -1.38
CA ALA A 134 7.47 13.95 -2.66
C ALA A 134 6.94 14.77 -3.83
N SER A 135 5.76 15.42 -3.70
CA SER A 135 5.19 16.28 -4.75
C SER A 135 6.10 17.43 -5.19
N ALA A 136 7.01 17.86 -4.33
CA ALA A 136 8.03 18.87 -4.61
C ALA A 136 9.40 18.26 -4.97
N THR A 137 9.43 16.97 -5.36
CA THR A 137 10.66 16.24 -5.65
C THR A 137 10.59 15.51 -6.98
N VAL A 138 11.73 14.99 -7.42
CA VAL A 138 11.85 14.11 -8.60
C VAL A 138 11.29 12.69 -8.42
N LEU A 139 10.94 12.27 -7.20
CA LEU A 139 10.38 10.93 -6.95
C LEU A 139 8.96 10.79 -7.50
N LYS A 140 8.62 9.61 -8.00
CA LYS A 140 7.32 9.32 -8.61
C LYS A 140 6.63 8.14 -7.94
N PHE A 141 5.71 8.45 -7.03
CA PHE A 141 4.75 7.48 -6.52
C PHE A 141 3.60 7.34 -7.52
N THR A 142 3.64 6.29 -8.33
CA THR A 142 2.58 6.02 -9.32
C THR A 142 1.39 5.33 -8.68
N VAL A 143 0.19 5.62 -9.19
CA VAL A 143 -1.03 4.92 -8.81
C VAL A 143 -1.46 4.03 -9.98
N SER A 144 -1.95 2.84 -9.68
CA SER A 144 -2.63 2.00 -10.66
C SER A 144 -3.85 1.33 -10.04
N ARG A 145 -4.89 1.11 -10.84
CA ARG A 145 -6.07 0.35 -10.42
C ARG A 145 -5.83 -1.14 -10.60
N SER A 146 -6.23 -1.95 -9.63
CA SER A 146 -6.12 -3.40 -9.67
C SER A 146 -7.32 -4.04 -10.37
N ALA A 147 -7.21 -5.33 -10.71
CA ALA A 147 -8.34 -6.14 -11.17
C ALA A 147 -9.48 -6.27 -10.16
N GLN A 148 -9.20 -6.02 -8.87
CA GLN A 148 -10.20 -6.02 -7.81
C GLN A 148 -10.79 -4.62 -7.57
N GLY A 149 -10.39 -3.63 -8.38
CA GLY A 149 -10.94 -2.28 -8.37
C GLY A 149 -10.33 -1.32 -7.35
N PHE A 150 -9.44 -1.77 -6.47
CA PHE A 150 -8.71 -0.88 -5.57
C PHE A 150 -7.54 -0.18 -6.27
N LEU A 151 -7.13 0.95 -5.73
CA LEU A 151 -5.95 1.69 -6.17
C LEU A 151 -4.73 1.23 -5.37
N ALA A 152 -3.62 1.03 -6.06
CA ALA A 152 -2.37 0.60 -5.47
C ALA A 152 -1.28 1.66 -5.69
N VAL A 153 -0.59 2.02 -4.62
CA VAL A 153 0.66 2.81 -4.65
C VAL A 153 1.81 1.87 -4.25
N PRO A 154 2.72 1.51 -5.17
CA PRO A 154 3.90 0.74 -4.83
C PRO A 154 4.79 1.50 -3.84
N LEU A 155 5.23 0.81 -2.79
CA LEU A 155 6.14 1.32 -1.77
C LEU A 155 7.51 0.66 -1.87
N CYS A 156 7.56 -0.62 -2.23
CA CYS A 156 8.78 -1.38 -2.49
C CYS A 156 8.46 -2.47 -3.53
N SER A 157 9.33 -2.67 -4.52
CA SER A 157 9.17 -3.69 -5.56
C SER A 157 10.48 -4.44 -5.80
N LEU A 158 10.56 -5.68 -5.31
CA LEU A 158 11.67 -6.59 -5.48
C LEU A 158 11.23 -7.77 -6.33
N LEU A 159 11.97 -8.01 -7.42
CA LEU A 159 11.72 -9.09 -8.36
C LEU A 159 12.97 -9.95 -8.48
N GLU A 160 12.78 -11.26 -8.61
CA GLU A 160 13.84 -12.23 -8.85
C GLU A 160 13.48 -13.05 -10.08
N ASN A 161 14.32 -13.00 -11.12
CA ASN A 161 14.09 -13.69 -12.40
C ASN A 161 12.72 -13.40 -13.04
N GLY A 162 12.18 -12.19 -12.83
CA GLY A 162 10.85 -11.79 -13.32
C GLY A 162 9.68 -12.26 -12.46
N CYS A 163 9.94 -13.05 -11.41
CA CYS A 163 8.96 -13.43 -10.41
C CYS A 163 8.94 -12.40 -9.27
N ILE A 164 7.79 -12.33 -8.58
CA ILE A 164 7.67 -11.51 -7.38
C ILE A 164 8.52 -12.12 -6.27
N ASP A 165 9.53 -11.39 -5.82
CA ASP A 165 10.23 -11.74 -4.57
C ASP A 165 9.52 -11.08 -3.39
N GLU A 166 9.44 -9.75 -3.37
CA GLU A 166 8.68 -8.98 -2.38
C GLU A 166 8.04 -7.73 -2.99
N LEU A 167 6.73 -7.52 -2.79
CA LEU A 167 6.06 -6.28 -3.19
C LEU A 167 5.29 -5.68 -2.03
N TRP A 168 5.60 -4.44 -1.67
CA TRP A 168 4.89 -3.68 -0.65
C TRP A 168 4.07 -2.57 -1.29
N ARG A 169 2.80 -2.44 -0.91
CA ARG A 169 1.88 -1.48 -1.54
C ARG A 169 0.91 -0.90 -0.52
N LEU A 170 0.55 0.36 -0.71
CA LEU A 170 -0.67 0.92 -0.14
C LEU A 170 -1.83 0.53 -1.06
N HIS A 171 -2.82 -0.19 -0.53
CA HIS A 171 -4.08 -0.47 -1.22
C HIS A 171 -5.16 0.47 -0.69
N THR A 172 -6.00 1.00 -1.59
CA THR A 172 -7.08 1.92 -1.24
C THR A 172 -8.32 1.65 -2.09
N TRP A 173 -9.40 1.24 -1.43
CA TRP A 173 -10.74 1.19 -2.00
C TRP A 173 -11.44 2.50 -1.69
N LEU A 174 -11.92 3.20 -2.72
CA LEU A 174 -12.62 4.46 -2.59
C LEU A 174 -14.14 4.25 -2.50
N PRO A 175 -14.89 5.19 -1.89
CA PRO A 175 -16.34 5.14 -1.85
C PRO A 175 -16.97 5.64 -3.17
N ASP A 176 -16.39 5.26 -4.31
CA ASP A 176 -16.77 5.68 -5.66
C ASP A 176 -17.55 4.62 -6.43
N GLY A 177 -17.87 3.49 -5.79
CA GLY A 177 -18.52 2.34 -6.41
C GLY A 177 -17.61 1.54 -7.36
N GLN A 178 -16.40 2.00 -7.65
CA GLN A 178 -15.48 1.30 -8.54
C GLN A 178 -14.89 0.10 -7.80
N ARG A 179 -15.39 -1.08 -8.14
CA ARG A 179 -14.89 -2.39 -7.69
C ARG A 179 -14.44 -3.17 -8.92
N GLY A 180 -13.80 -4.32 -8.70
CA GLY A 180 -13.31 -5.17 -9.79
C GLY A 180 -14.39 -5.44 -10.85
N ILE A 181 -13.97 -5.57 -12.11
CA ILE A 181 -14.86 -5.52 -13.29
C ILE A 181 -16.06 -6.48 -13.23
N SER A 182 -15.94 -7.64 -12.59
CA SER A 182 -17.05 -8.59 -12.52
C SER A 182 -17.00 -9.43 -11.25
N GLU A 183 -18.18 -9.69 -10.69
CA GLU A 183 -18.36 -10.69 -9.64
C GLU A 183 -18.03 -12.11 -10.14
N GLU A 184 -17.96 -12.31 -11.44
CA GLU A 184 -17.67 -13.61 -12.04
C GLU A 184 -16.17 -13.96 -12.02
N VAL A 185 -15.27 -12.96 -12.01
CA VAL A 185 -13.80 -13.15 -12.01
C VAL A 185 -13.13 -12.53 -10.78
N CYS A 186 -13.67 -12.83 -9.60
CA CYS A 186 -13.25 -12.20 -8.34
C CYS A 186 -12.50 -13.14 -7.37
N ILE A 187 -12.60 -14.45 -7.57
CA ILE A 187 -11.86 -15.44 -6.79
C ILE A 187 -10.49 -15.64 -7.44
N HIS A 188 -9.43 -15.55 -6.66
CA HIS A 188 -8.08 -15.69 -7.19
C HIS A 188 -7.16 -16.26 -6.11
N ALA A 189 -6.02 -16.80 -6.54
CA ALA A 189 -4.91 -17.13 -5.66
C ALA A 189 -3.74 -16.19 -5.95
N HIS A 190 -2.89 -15.98 -4.95
CA HIS A 190 -1.63 -15.28 -5.11
C HIS A 190 -0.50 -16.30 -5.29
N GLN A 191 0.45 -16.02 -6.18
CA GLN A 191 1.66 -16.85 -6.25
C GLN A 191 2.41 -16.75 -4.91
N PRO A 192 2.92 -15.58 -4.48
CA PRO A 192 3.53 -15.43 -3.17
C PRO A 192 2.50 -15.34 -2.04
N PHE A 193 2.95 -15.63 -0.81
CA PHE A 193 2.23 -15.33 0.42
C PHE A 193 1.83 -13.84 0.49
N GLY A 194 0.60 -13.57 0.92
CA GLY A 194 0.05 -12.23 1.12
C GLY A 194 -0.16 -11.90 2.60
N GLN A 195 0.11 -10.66 3.01
CA GLN A 195 -0.29 -10.15 4.33
C GLN A 195 -0.68 -8.68 4.26
N SER A 196 -1.66 -8.31 5.07
CA SER A 196 -2.30 -7.01 5.06
C SER A 196 -2.41 -6.42 6.46
N TRP A 197 -2.06 -5.15 6.62
CA TRP A 197 -2.29 -4.35 7.83
C TRP A 197 -3.33 -3.27 7.53
N THR A 198 -4.48 -3.35 8.20
CA THR A 198 -5.61 -2.47 7.90
C THR A 198 -5.41 -1.08 8.50
N LEU A 199 -5.32 -0.06 7.64
CA LEU A 199 -5.16 1.34 8.04
C LEU A 199 -6.50 2.00 8.39
N LEU A 200 -7.61 1.62 7.76
CA LEU A 200 -8.93 2.17 8.07
C LEU A 200 -10.04 1.34 7.44
N GLY A 201 -11.27 1.56 7.90
CA GLY A 201 -12.46 0.91 7.38
C GLY A 201 -12.52 -0.56 7.75
N SER A 202 -13.38 -1.29 7.05
CA SER A 202 -13.58 -2.72 7.24
C SER A 202 -13.81 -3.45 5.93
N GLY A 203 -13.45 -4.73 5.94
CA GLY A 203 -13.65 -5.66 4.85
C GLY A 203 -13.83 -7.08 5.37
N THR A 204 -14.15 -7.99 4.46
CA THR A 204 -14.23 -9.43 4.76
C THR A 204 -13.40 -10.17 3.75
N ASP A 205 -12.50 -11.02 4.22
CA ASP A 205 -11.81 -11.96 3.37
C ASP A 205 -12.57 -13.28 3.32
N CYS A 206 -12.88 -13.76 2.12
CA CYS A 206 -13.57 -15.03 1.89
C CYS A 206 -12.59 -16.02 1.28
N THR A 207 -12.42 -17.18 1.90
CA THR A 207 -11.55 -18.25 1.40
C THR A 207 -12.36 -19.39 0.80
N PHE A 208 -11.75 -20.09 -0.16
CA PHE A 208 -12.40 -21.15 -0.91
C PHE A 208 -11.50 -22.39 -0.96
N GLU A 209 -12.13 -23.55 -0.86
CA GLU A 209 -11.53 -24.83 -1.24
C GLU A 209 -11.73 -25.01 -2.75
N VAL A 210 -10.65 -25.37 -3.46
CA VAL A 210 -10.65 -25.52 -4.92
C VAL A 210 -10.00 -26.84 -5.30
N ASP A 211 -10.70 -27.64 -6.10
CA ASP A 211 -10.24 -28.95 -6.55
C ASP A 211 -10.55 -29.19 -8.04
N GLU A 212 -9.81 -30.10 -8.68
CA GLU A 212 -10.07 -30.60 -10.04
C GLU A 212 -10.87 -31.91 -9.94
N PRO A 213 -12.21 -31.89 -10.10
CA PRO A 213 -13.01 -33.11 -9.98
C PRO A 213 -12.84 -34.02 -11.20
N GLU A 214 -12.84 -35.33 -10.99
CA GLU A 214 -12.86 -36.32 -12.09
C GLU A 214 -14.13 -36.20 -12.95
N ASP A 215 -15.28 -35.91 -12.33
CA ASP A 215 -16.54 -35.65 -13.01
C ASP A 215 -16.67 -34.16 -13.35
N LEU A 216 -16.58 -33.84 -14.64
CA LEU A 216 -16.72 -32.49 -15.17
C LEU A 216 -18.09 -31.86 -14.86
N SER A 217 -19.13 -32.64 -14.55
CA SER A 217 -20.44 -32.11 -14.15
C SER A 217 -20.39 -31.34 -12.82
N LEU A 218 -19.39 -31.65 -11.98
CA LEU A 218 -19.17 -31.02 -10.67
C LEU A 218 -18.37 -29.71 -10.75
N THR A 219 -17.88 -29.36 -11.94
CA THR A 219 -17.10 -28.13 -12.15
C THR A 219 -17.98 -26.90 -12.09
N THR A 220 -17.53 -25.89 -11.36
CA THR A 220 -18.25 -24.62 -11.20
C THR A 220 -17.55 -23.45 -11.89
N HIS A 221 -16.23 -23.52 -12.09
CA HIS A 221 -15.41 -22.45 -12.65
C HIS A 221 -14.38 -22.98 -13.65
N ALA A 222 -13.73 -22.08 -14.39
CA ALA A 222 -12.49 -22.33 -15.09
C ALA A 222 -11.33 -21.53 -14.48
N ALA A 223 -10.10 -22.04 -14.63
CA ALA A 223 -8.89 -21.30 -14.29
C ALA A 223 -8.50 -20.37 -15.44
N TYR A 224 -8.12 -19.15 -15.07
CA TYR A 224 -7.62 -18.12 -15.96
C TYR A 224 -6.18 -17.77 -15.61
N GLU A 225 -5.33 -17.67 -16.63
CA GLU A 225 -3.93 -17.25 -16.50
C GLU A 225 -3.80 -15.74 -16.71
N CYS A 226 -2.84 -15.11 -16.04
CA CYS A 226 -2.54 -13.69 -16.23
C CYS A 226 -1.65 -13.48 -17.47
N CYS A 227 -2.12 -12.68 -18.41
CA CYS A 227 -1.35 -12.20 -19.55
C CYS A 227 -0.88 -10.77 -19.27
N TYR A 228 0.44 -10.55 -19.19
CA TYR A 228 1.01 -9.23 -18.90
C TYR A 228 1.33 -8.45 -20.20
N MET A 229 0.87 -7.21 -20.27
CA MET A 229 1.19 -6.26 -21.35
C MET A 229 2.19 -5.23 -20.82
N SER A 230 3.27 -4.99 -21.57
CA SER A 230 4.31 -4.03 -21.19
C SER A 230 3.89 -2.57 -21.46
N GLU A 231 4.54 -1.60 -20.77
CA GLU A 231 4.34 -0.16 -21.01
C GLU A 231 4.58 0.26 -22.49
N SER A 232 5.35 -0.52 -23.27
CA SER A 232 5.60 -0.26 -24.70
C SER A 232 4.52 -0.82 -25.65
N GLY A 233 3.48 -1.44 -25.12
CA GLY A 233 2.37 -2.00 -25.93
C GLY A 233 2.71 -3.29 -26.68
N HIS A 234 3.93 -3.80 -26.55
CA HIS A 234 4.31 -5.09 -27.12
C HIS A 234 4.04 -6.23 -26.14
N GLN A 235 3.19 -7.18 -26.57
CA GLN A 235 3.18 -8.53 -26.02
C GLN A 235 4.53 -9.17 -26.39
N SER A 236 5.41 -9.33 -25.42
CA SER A 236 6.55 -10.20 -25.63
C SER A 236 6.02 -11.62 -25.53
N ALA A 237 5.85 -12.29 -26.67
CA ALA A 237 5.61 -13.73 -26.69
C ALA A 237 6.78 -14.39 -25.93
N GLY A 238 6.54 -14.74 -24.66
CA GLY A 238 7.56 -15.31 -23.76
C GLY A 238 7.99 -14.44 -22.55
N ALA A 239 7.50 -13.22 -22.35
CA ALA A 239 7.74 -12.50 -21.09
C ALA A 239 6.60 -12.76 -20.09
N SER A 240 6.68 -13.87 -19.36
CA SER A 240 5.71 -14.24 -18.31
C SER A 240 5.92 -13.50 -16.98
N GLY A 241 6.91 -12.60 -16.90
CA GLY A 241 7.30 -11.95 -15.66
C GLY A 241 6.35 -10.84 -15.20
N TYR A 242 6.20 -10.71 -13.88
CA TYR A 242 5.48 -9.60 -13.26
C TYR A 242 6.17 -8.26 -13.59
N GLN A 243 5.37 -7.20 -13.76
CA GLN A 243 5.87 -5.84 -13.95
C GLN A 243 5.26 -4.88 -12.93
N THR A 244 6.11 -4.03 -12.34
CA THR A 244 5.69 -3.04 -11.32
C THR A 244 4.65 -2.07 -11.86
N PHE A 245 4.80 -1.63 -13.11
CA PHE A 245 3.91 -0.67 -13.77
C PHE A 245 3.30 -1.33 -15.00
N GLN A 246 1.99 -1.61 -14.96
CA GLN A 246 1.25 -2.26 -16.05
C GLN A 246 0.04 -1.39 -16.41
N LEU A 247 -0.29 -1.31 -17.71
CA LEU A 247 -1.42 -0.52 -18.20
C LEU A 247 -2.75 -1.28 -18.12
N THR A 248 -2.70 -2.60 -18.31
CA THR A 248 -3.86 -3.49 -18.24
C THR A 248 -3.52 -4.76 -17.47
N SER A 249 -4.55 -5.40 -16.89
CA SER A 249 -4.49 -6.82 -16.54
C SER A 249 -5.35 -7.58 -17.54
N THR A 250 -4.77 -8.49 -18.31
CA THR A 250 -5.54 -9.42 -19.13
C THR A 250 -5.50 -10.78 -18.48
N ILE A 251 -6.63 -11.47 -18.39
CA ILE A 251 -6.69 -12.87 -17.98
C ILE A 251 -7.37 -13.70 -19.06
N ARG A 252 -6.88 -14.91 -19.31
CA ARG A 252 -7.38 -15.80 -20.37
C ARG A 252 -7.73 -17.17 -19.83
N ASN A 253 -8.85 -17.71 -20.27
CA ASN A 253 -9.28 -19.05 -19.89
C ASN A 253 -8.26 -20.09 -20.37
N THR A 254 -7.86 -20.97 -19.46
CA THR A 254 -6.86 -22.02 -19.72
C THR A 254 -7.47 -23.34 -20.20
N GLY A 255 -8.81 -23.47 -20.15
CA GLY A 255 -9.52 -24.72 -20.40
C GLY A 255 -9.48 -25.70 -19.22
N ARG A 256 -8.84 -25.35 -18.09
CA ARG A 256 -8.85 -26.15 -16.87
C ARG A 256 -10.10 -25.85 -16.05
N PHE A 257 -10.93 -26.87 -15.79
CA PHE A 257 -12.17 -26.73 -15.05
C PHE A 257 -12.01 -27.14 -13.58
N LEU A 258 -12.59 -26.32 -12.70
CA LEU A 258 -12.39 -26.43 -11.26
C LEU A 258 -13.73 -26.43 -10.53
N ARG A 259 -13.75 -27.09 -9.38
CA ARG A 259 -14.83 -27.00 -8.40
C ARG A 259 -14.39 -26.09 -7.27
N VAL A 260 -15.24 -25.10 -6.97
CA VAL A 260 -15.03 -24.12 -5.89
C VAL A 260 -16.08 -24.31 -4.81
N LYS A 261 -15.64 -24.40 -3.56
CA LYS A 261 -16.51 -24.47 -2.37
C LYS A 261 -16.12 -23.36 -1.38
N PRO A 262 -17.07 -22.56 -0.87
CA PRO A 262 -16.78 -21.61 0.20
C PRO A 262 -16.24 -22.33 1.44
N LEU A 263 -15.17 -21.79 2.03
CA LEU A 263 -14.52 -22.37 3.20
C LEU A 263 -14.76 -21.52 4.45
N ASN A 264 -14.16 -20.33 4.51
CA ASN A 264 -14.28 -19.42 5.66
C ASN A 264 -14.53 -17.98 5.24
N GLN A 265 -15.03 -17.17 6.18
CA GLN A 265 -15.12 -15.72 6.05
C GLN A 265 -14.51 -15.06 7.29
N LEU A 266 -13.55 -14.16 7.08
CA LEU A 266 -12.87 -13.44 8.15
C LEU A 266 -13.03 -11.93 7.96
N SER A 267 -13.80 -11.32 8.83
CA SER A 267 -13.91 -9.86 8.88
C SER A 267 -12.66 -9.24 9.50
N HIS A 268 -12.22 -8.14 8.92
CA HIS A 268 -11.12 -7.33 9.41
C HIS A 268 -11.52 -5.85 9.41
N SER A 269 -10.93 -5.12 10.34
CA SER A 269 -11.15 -3.68 10.50
C SER A 269 -9.84 -2.98 10.84
N ARG A 270 -9.89 -1.66 11.01
CA ARG A 270 -8.74 -0.83 11.41
C ARG A 270 -7.87 -1.50 12.48
N ASP A 271 -6.56 -1.47 12.25
CA ASP A 271 -5.50 -2.00 13.11
C ASP A 271 -5.46 -3.54 13.20
N MET A 272 -6.35 -4.26 12.50
CA MET A 272 -6.24 -5.71 12.35
C MET A 272 -5.26 -6.08 11.22
N THR A 273 -4.65 -7.26 11.37
CA THR A 273 -3.79 -7.90 10.38
C THR A 273 -4.45 -9.19 9.91
N TYR A 274 -4.35 -9.49 8.61
CA TYR A 274 -4.72 -10.80 8.07
C TYR A 274 -3.70 -11.25 7.02
N SER A 275 -3.67 -12.55 6.76
CA SER A 275 -2.71 -13.19 5.85
C SER A 275 -3.42 -14.19 4.95
N VAL A 276 -2.87 -14.38 3.75
CA VAL A 276 -3.37 -15.27 2.72
C VAL A 276 -2.18 -16.11 2.25
N PRO A 277 -2.16 -17.42 2.50
CA PRO A 277 -1.07 -18.28 2.03
C PRO A 277 -0.91 -18.22 0.50
N GLY A 278 0.31 -18.45 0.01
CA GLY A 278 0.52 -18.64 -1.43
C GLY A 278 -0.32 -19.82 -1.94
N GLY A 279 -0.95 -19.65 -3.10
CA GLY A 279 -1.85 -20.65 -3.70
C GLY A 279 -3.26 -20.69 -3.11
N ALA A 280 -3.52 -20.07 -1.95
CA ALA A 280 -4.84 -20.08 -1.34
C ALA A 280 -5.83 -19.21 -2.14
N TYR A 281 -6.97 -19.79 -2.52
CA TYR A 281 -8.02 -19.07 -3.22
C TYR A 281 -8.86 -18.23 -2.27
N HIS A 282 -8.96 -16.94 -2.56
CA HIS A 282 -9.70 -15.97 -1.76
C HIS A 282 -10.37 -14.88 -2.60
N ARG A 283 -11.25 -14.12 -1.95
CA ARG A 283 -11.89 -12.90 -2.45
C ARG A 283 -12.04 -11.92 -1.30
N SER A 284 -11.52 -10.70 -1.47
CA SER A 284 -11.77 -9.60 -0.53
C SER A 284 -13.08 -8.87 -0.87
N LEU A 285 -13.93 -8.69 0.13
CA LEU A 285 -15.21 -8.00 0.06
C LEU A 285 -15.11 -6.66 0.80
N VAL A 286 -15.23 -5.56 0.05
CA VAL A 286 -15.34 -4.20 0.57
C VAL A 286 -16.52 -3.54 -0.12
N ALA A 287 -17.49 -3.04 0.67
CA ALA A 287 -18.69 -2.42 0.13
C ALA A 287 -18.35 -1.25 -0.81
N GLY A 288 -19.04 -1.16 -1.95
CA GLY A 288 -18.77 -0.20 -3.05
C GLY A 288 -18.75 1.27 -2.64
N ASN A 289 -19.55 1.59 -1.63
CA ASN A 289 -19.74 2.93 -1.07
C ASN A 289 -18.86 3.20 0.15
N LYS A 290 -17.92 2.31 0.52
CA LYS A 290 -17.04 2.47 1.69
C LYS A 290 -15.58 2.71 1.30
N LEU A 291 -14.89 3.49 2.12
CA LEU A 291 -13.45 3.66 2.10
C LEU A 291 -12.80 2.53 2.90
N HIS A 292 -11.76 1.91 2.35
CA HIS A 292 -10.93 0.93 3.03
C HIS A 292 -9.50 1.08 2.55
N ALA A 293 -8.52 0.97 3.46
CA ALA A 293 -7.13 1.04 3.07
C ALA A 293 -6.25 0.10 3.89
N THR A 294 -5.24 -0.47 3.25
CA THR A 294 -4.29 -1.38 3.88
C THR A 294 -2.88 -1.13 3.38
N ILE A 295 -1.88 -1.45 4.20
CA ILE A 295 -0.53 -1.74 3.71
C ILE A 295 -0.51 -3.24 3.44
N PHE A 296 -0.11 -3.65 2.24
CA PHE A 296 -0.13 -5.03 1.81
C PHE A 296 1.26 -5.46 1.32
N VAL A 297 1.65 -6.70 1.65
CA VAL A 297 2.87 -7.33 1.17
C VAL A 297 2.56 -8.63 0.42
N PHE A 298 3.24 -8.83 -0.70
CA PHE A 298 3.50 -10.13 -1.31
C PHE A 298 4.93 -10.54 -0.94
N ASP A 299 5.15 -11.73 -0.36
CA ASP A 299 6.46 -12.19 0.11
C ASP A 299 6.70 -13.66 -0.26
N SER A 300 7.49 -13.91 -1.30
CA SER A 300 7.78 -15.26 -1.82
C SER A 300 8.53 -16.14 -0.81
N GLN A 301 9.27 -15.54 0.13
CA GLN A 301 10.06 -16.28 1.11
C GLN A 301 9.19 -16.96 2.18
N ARG A 302 7.92 -16.57 2.27
CA ARG A 302 6.92 -17.18 3.17
C ARG A 302 5.95 -18.11 2.46
N GLY A 303 6.20 -18.41 1.19
CA GLY A 303 5.40 -19.31 0.38
C GLY A 303 5.25 -18.78 -1.03
N TYR A 304 5.33 -19.68 -2.01
CA TYR A 304 5.14 -19.38 -3.41
C TYR A 304 4.48 -20.57 -4.11
N ASP A 305 3.45 -20.32 -4.91
CA ASP A 305 2.75 -21.33 -5.72
C ASP A 305 2.68 -20.90 -7.19
N ASP A 306 3.36 -21.64 -8.05
CA ASP A 306 3.37 -21.41 -9.50
C ASP A 306 2.00 -21.61 -10.16
N ASN A 307 1.10 -22.33 -9.50
CA ASN A 307 -0.22 -22.68 -10.03
C ASN A 307 -1.33 -21.69 -9.65
N ALA A 308 -0.98 -20.59 -8.97
CA ALA A 308 -1.95 -19.59 -8.59
C ALA A 308 -2.65 -19.01 -9.82
N ALA A 309 -3.98 -19.05 -9.83
CA ALA A 309 -4.81 -18.64 -10.95
C ALA A 309 -5.93 -17.70 -10.49
N VAL A 310 -6.57 -17.03 -11.46
CA VAL A 310 -7.86 -16.38 -11.27
C VAL A 310 -8.95 -17.37 -11.67
N LEU A 311 -10.07 -17.41 -10.96
CA LEU A 311 -11.20 -18.26 -11.29
C LEU A 311 -12.31 -17.44 -11.93
N GLY A 312 -12.95 -18.00 -12.95
CA GLY A 312 -14.02 -17.35 -13.69
C GLY A 312 -15.05 -18.32 -14.25
N PRO A 313 -15.99 -17.82 -15.08
CA PRO A 313 -16.96 -18.65 -15.78
C PRO A 313 -16.31 -19.73 -16.63
N LYS A 314 -17.02 -20.85 -16.85
CA LYS A 314 -16.48 -21.96 -17.66
C LYS A 314 -16.41 -21.61 -19.16
N ASP A 315 -17.32 -20.78 -19.59
CA ASP A 315 -17.59 -20.35 -20.96
C ASP A 315 -17.05 -18.96 -21.29
N GLY A 316 -16.36 -18.29 -20.35
CA GLY A 316 -15.73 -17.01 -20.63
C GLY A 316 -14.38 -17.18 -21.33
N ASP A 317 -14.07 -16.34 -22.31
CA ASP A 317 -12.82 -16.45 -23.09
C ASP A 317 -11.66 -15.66 -22.46
N GLU A 318 -11.79 -14.33 -22.42
CA GLU A 318 -10.76 -13.40 -21.98
C GLU A 318 -11.40 -12.20 -21.26
N TRP A 319 -10.72 -11.67 -20.25
CA TRP A 319 -11.13 -10.47 -19.53
C TRP A 319 -9.98 -9.47 -19.48
N VAL A 320 -10.27 -8.21 -19.79
CA VAL A 320 -9.29 -7.12 -19.78
C VAL A 320 -9.72 -6.04 -18.79
N GLN A 321 -8.87 -5.77 -17.81
CA GLN A 321 -9.02 -4.68 -16.85
C GLN A 321 -8.06 -3.53 -17.18
N PRO A 322 -8.58 -2.33 -17.50
CA PRO A 322 -7.78 -1.12 -17.49
C PRO A 322 -7.29 -0.79 -16.07
N ARG A 323 -6.00 -0.46 -15.94
CA ARG A 323 -5.38 -0.04 -14.65
C ARG A 323 -5.36 1.46 -14.42
N ASP A 324 -6.17 2.21 -15.17
CA ASP A 324 -6.25 3.67 -15.08
C ASP A 324 -6.71 4.10 -13.67
N PRO A 325 -5.91 4.94 -12.96
CA PRO A 325 -6.30 5.49 -11.67
C PRO A 325 -7.35 6.61 -11.74
N ALA A 326 -7.83 7.00 -12.93
CA ALA A 326 -8.82 8.07 -13.13
C ALA A 326 -8.37 9.41 -12.51
N ASP A 327 -7.14 9.81 -12.85
CA ASP A 327 -6.45 11.03 -12.38
C ASP A 327 -6.14 11.10 -10.87
N LEU A 328 -6.37 10.02 -10.12
CA LEU A 328 -5.99 9.98 -8.72
C LEU A 328 -4.47 9.80 -8.57
N THR A 329 -3.87 10.70 -7.80
CA THR A 329 -2.43 10.66 -7.49
C THR A 329 -2.18 10.02 -6.14
N ALA A 330 -0.95 9.56 -5.91
CA ALA A 330 -0.58 8.96 -4.63
C ALA A 330 -0.75 9.95 -3.46
N VAL A 331 -0.49 11.25 -3.71
CA VAL A 331 -0.68 12.34 -2.73
C VAL A 331 -2.14 12.43 -2.32
N VAL A 332 -3.07 12.46 -3.29
CA VAL A 332 -4.51 12.51 -3.01
C VAL A 332 -4.94 11.30 -2.19
N LEU A 333 -4.50 10.09 -2.56
CA LEU A 333 -4.83 8.88 -1.81
C LEU A 333 -4.29 8.92 -0.37
N ALA A 334 -3.03 9.33 -0.19
CA ALA A 334 -2.43 9.42 1.13
C ALA A 334 -3.18 10.42 2.03
N GLN A 335 -3.59 11.58 1.49
CA GLN A 335 -4.36 12.56 2.24
C GLN A 335 -5.76 12.06 2.63
N ILE A 336 -6.46 11.37 1.72
CA ILE A 336 -7.77 10.76 2.01
C ILE A 336 -7.63 9.73 3.13
N VAL A 337 -6.65 8.82 3.01
CA VAL A 337 -6.41 7.76 3.98
C VAL A 337 -6.05 8.33 5.34
N ASP A 338 -5.18 9.33 5.39
CA ASP A 338 -4.74 9.94 6.64
C ASP A 338 -5.87 10.67 7.38
N ALA A 339 -6.63 11.51 6.66
CA ALA A 339 -7.76 12.23 7.25
C ALA A 339 -8.86 11.27 7.76
N ALA A 340 -9.20 10.25 6.97
CA ALA A 340 -10.19 9.26 7.38
C ALA A 340 -9.71 8.38 8.54
N ARG A 341 -8.44 7.93 8.54
CA ARG A 341 -7.87 7.16 9.65
C ARG A 341 -7.89 7.96 10.95
N LYS A 342 -7.46 9.23 10.94
CA LYS A 342 -7.50 10.12 12.11
C LYS A 342 -8.92 10.30 12.64
N TRP A 343 -9.90 10.46 11.74
CA TRP A 343 -11.30 10.55 12.12
C TRP A 343 -11.80 9.26 12.79
N GLU A 344 -11.57 8.09 12.20
CA GLU A 344 -12.00 6.83 12.80
C GLU A 344 -11.35 6.63 14.18
N GLN A 345 -10.08 7.02 14.34
CA GLN A 345 -9.35 6.87 15.62
C GLN A 345 -10.01 7.65 16.74
N LYS A 346 -10.43 8.88 16.45
CA LYS A 346 -11.12 9.75 17.41
C LYS A 346 -12.53 9.26 17.77
N HIS A 347 -13.20 8.56 16.87
CA HIS A 347 -14.59 8.12 17.04
C HIS A 347 -14.75 6.64 17.42
N GLU A 348 -13.62 5.93 17.62
CA GLU A 348 -13.51 4.54 18.13
C GLU A 348 -14.41 3.49 17.46
N THR A 349 -14.99 3.79 16.28
CA THR A 349 -15.88 2.90 15.55
C THR A 349 -15.71 3.08 14.05
N ALA A 350 -15.55 1.98 13.32
CA ALA A 350 -15.80 1.96 11.88
C ALA A 350 -17.28 2.31 11.66
N SER A 351 -17.58 3.11 10.63
CA SER A 351 -18.95 3.53 10.32
C SER A 351 -19.89 2.32 10.22
N LYS A 352 -20.74 2.13 11.26
CA LYS A 352 -21.68 0.98 11.38
C LYS A 352 -22.85 1.03 10.38
N GLY A 353 -22.98 2.14 9.63
CA GLY A 353 -24.02 2.31 8.62
C GLY A 353 -23.74 1.51 7.35
N LYS A 354 -24.79 1.28 6.55
CA LYS A 354 -24.64 0.73 5.18
C LYS A 354 -23.84 1.66 4.27
N ASP A 355 -23.92 2.96 4.52
CA ASP A 355 -23.23 4.01 3.78
C ASP A 355 -22.01 4.55 4.50
N GLU A 356 -21.09 5.14 3.76
CA GLU A 356 -19.93 5.80 4.35
C GLU A 356 -20.34 6.99 5.21
N HIS A 357 -19.55 7.26 6.25
CA HIS A 357 -19.80 8.40 7.11
C HIS A 357 -19.72 9.71 6.29
N PRO A 358 -20.67 10.65 6.44
CA PRO A 358 -20.67 11.91 5.69
C PRO A 358 -19.35 12.68 5.78
N THR A 359 -18.70 12.68 6.95
CA THR A 359 -17.37 13.30 7.15
C THR A 359 -16.27 12.64 6.31
N ILE A 360 -16.24 11.30 6.22
CA ILE A 360 -15.26 10.57 5.39
C ILE A 360 -15.52 10.85 3.91
N LEU A 361 -16.79 10.86 3.48
CA LEU A 361 -17.15 11.25 2.12
C LEU A 361 -16.73 12.69 1.81
N ALA A 362 -16.88 13.61 2.75
CA ALA A 362 -16.45 14.99 2.60
C ALA A 362 -14.92 15.12 2.47
N TYR A 363 -14.12 14.33 3.20
CA TYR A 363 -12.67 14.25 3.02
C TYR A 363 -12.29 13.70 1.65
N TYR A 364 -12.90 12.59 1.24
CA TYR A 364 -12.73 12.02 -0.09
C TYR A 364 -13.00 13.06 -1.20
N ASN A 365 -14.14 13.73 -1.12
CA ASN A 365 -14.57 14.74 -2.06
C ASN A 365 -13.64 15.96 -2.09
N LEU A 366 -13.16 16.42 -0.93
CA LEU A 366 -12.19 17.50 -0.86
C LEU A 366 -10.92 17.15 -1.63
N PHE A 367 -10.23 16.09 -1.20
CA PHE A 367 -8.91 15.79 -1.71
C PHE A 367 -8.95 15.39 -3.19
N ARG A 368 -10.00 14.68 -3.61
CA ARG A 368 -10.25 14.40 -5.03
C ARG A 368 -10.49 15.69 -5.82
N GLY A 369 -11.34 16.59 -5.32
CA GLY A 369 -11.60 17.88 -5.95
C GLY A 369 -10.33 18.74 -6.07
N LEU A 370 -9.51 18.80 -5.02
CA LEU A 370 -8.23 19.52 -5.03
C LEU A 370 -7.25 18.91 -6.05
N GLY A 371 -7.20 17.58 -6.14
CA GLY A 371 -6.40 16.88 -7.16
C GLY A 371 -6.85 17.23 -8.58
N LEU A 372 -8.16 17.21 -8.83
CA LEU A 372 -8.74 17.57 -10.15
C LEU A 372 -8.43 19.03 -10.53
N LEU A 373 -8.46 19.97 -9.57
CA LEU A 373 -8.06 21.36 -9.81
C LEU A 373 -6.59 21.48 -10.21
N GLN A 374 -5.70 20.73 -9.54
CA GLN A 374 -4.27 20.72 -9.89
C GLN A 374 -4.03 20.19 -11.32
N SER A 375 -4.86 19.24 -11.76
CA SER A 375 -4.83 18.71 -13.13
C SER A 375 -5.60 19.57 -14.15
N GLY A 376 -6.10 20.75 -13.77
CA GLY A 376 -6.83 21.65 -14.65
C GLY A 376 -8.29 21.25 -14.96
N ARG A 377 -8.82 20.19 -14.32
CA ARG A 377 -10.19 19.69 -14.51
C ARG A 377 -11.20 20.41 -13.61
N ARG A 378 -11.41 21.70 -13.87
CA ARG A 378 -12.20 22.57 -12.99
C ARG A 378 -13.64 22.10 -12.78
N ASP A 379 -14.36 21.72 -13.84
CA ASP A 379 -15.78 21.37 -13.71
C ASP A 379 -16.00 20.09 -12.90
N ASP A 380 -15.16 19.06 -13.14
CA ASP A 380 -15.18 17.81 -12.37
C ASP A 380 -14.81 18.04 -10.91
N ALA A 381 -13.84 18.93 -10.65
CA ALA A 381 -13.48 19.30 -9.30
C ALA A 381 -14.66 19.97 -8.57
N MET A 382 -15.34 20.92 -9.24
CA MET A 382 -16.51 21.58 -8.66
C MET A 382 -17.65 20.60 -8.42
N HIS A 383 -17.79 19.55 -9.23
CA HIS A 383 -18.77 18.49 -8.98
C HIS A 383 -18.43 17.72 -7.69
N CYS A 384 -17.15 17.38 -7.47
CA CYS A 384 -16.71 16.70 -6.25
C CYS A 384 -16.90 17.58 -5.01
N LEU A 385 -16.61 18.88 -5.11
CA LEU A 385 -16.62 19.80 -3.96
C LEU A 385 -18.02 20.29 -3.56
N ARG A 386 -19.06 19.99 -4.35
CA ARG A 386 -20.44 20.26 -3.98
C ARG A 386 -20.87 19.35 -2.83
N PRO A 387 -21.69 19.85 -1.88
CA PRO A 387 -22.24 19.02 -0.82
C PRO A 387 -23.12 17.91 -1.39
N ILE A 388 -22.87 16.67 -0.96
CA ILE A 388 -23.74 15.52 -1.18
C ILE A 388 -24.25 15.08 0.19
N GLY A 389 -25.57 15.10 0.41
CA GLY A 389 -26.16 14.62 1.67
C GLY A 389 -26.02 15.55 2.89
N GLY A 390 -25.77 16.84 2.68
CA GLY A 390 -25.95 17.88 3.72
C GLY A 390 -24.71 18.24 4.56
N SER A 391 -23.56 17.61 4.33
CA SER A 391 -22.28 18.06 4.91
C SER A 391 -21.32 18.54 3.82
N THR A 392 -20.89 19.80 3.90
CA THR A 392 -19.84 20.32 3.02
C THR A 392 -18.45 19.87 3.50
N PRO A 393 -17.44 19.80 2.62
CA PRO A 393 -16.04 19.66 3.06
C PRO A 393 -15.65 20.65 4.18
N GLU A 394 -16.07 21.92 4.07
CA GLU A 394 -15.79 22.92 5.11
C GLU A 394 -16.41 22.52 6.46
N GLN A 395 -17.67 22.07 6.49
CA GLN A 395 -18.34 21.63 7.72
C GLN A 395 -17.67 20.41 8.36
N ALA A 396 -17.22 19.44 7.54
CA ALA A 396 -16.48 18.29 8.02
C ALA A 396 -15.19 18.69 8.76
N PHE A 397 -14.40 19.60 8.17
CA PHE A 397 -13.17 20.09 8.79
C PHE A 397 -13.40 21.03 9.98
N LEU A 398 -14.50 21.81 9.99
CA LEU A 398 -14.86 22.66 11.13
C LEU A 398 -15.16 21.87 12.41
N GLN A 399 -15.64 20.64 12.28
CA GLN A 399 -15.89 19.75 13.43
C GLN A 399 -14.59 19.19 14.04
N GLU A 400 -13.46 19.34 13.33
CA GLU A 400 -12.15 18.81 13.75
C GLU A 400 -11.05 19.87 13.63
N PRO A 401 -11.09 20.99 14.36
CA PRO A 401 -10.15 22.08 14.14
C PRO A 401 -8.70 21.64 14.39
N SER A 402 -7.90 21.62 13.32
CA SER A 402 -6.45 21.51 13.35
C SER A 402 -5.85 22.61 12.47
N GLN A 403 -4.58 22.96 12.69
CA GLN A 403 -3.90 23.96 11.85
C GLN A 403 -3.89 23.54 10.37
N GLU A 404 -3.77 22.24 10.12
CA GLU A 404 -3.83 21.66 8.78
C GLU A 404 -5.24 21.83 8.17
N HIS A 405 -6.29 21.51 8.94
CA HIS A 405 -7.67 21.66 8.50
C HIS A 405 -8.05 23.12 8.22
N GLN A 406 -7.52 24.07 9.00
CA GLN A 406 -7.69 25.49 8.73
C GLN A 406 -7.12 25.90 7.37
N SER A 407 -5.98 25.33 6.97
CA SER A 407 -5.39 25.58 5.64
C SER A 407 -6.28 25.04 4.51
N TYR A 408 -6.91 23.87 4.69
CA TYR A 408 -7.87 23.32 3.73
C TYR A 408 -9.14 24.16 3.64
N ILE A 409 -9.68 24.61 4.77
CA ILE A 409 -10.84 25.51 4.83
C ILE A 409 -10.53 26.84 4.13
N GLN A 410 -9.36 27.43 4.39
CA GLN A 410 -8.94 28.65 3.71
C GLN A 410 -8.89 28.46 2.20
N LYS A 411 -8.31 27.35 1.73
CA LYS A 411 -8.24 27.02 0.30
C LYS A 411 -9.63 26.86 -0.33
N LEU A 412 -10.59 26.25 0.38
CA LEU A 412 -11.99 26.16 -0.06
C LEU A 412 -12.63 27.54 -0.22
N ARG A 413 -12.40 28.45 0.74
CA ARG A 413 -12.91 29.83 0.70
C ARG A 413 -12.31 30.62 -0.46
N GLU A 414 -11.01 30.47 -0.71
CA GLU A 414 -10.33 31.07 -1.86
C GLU A 414 -10.90 30.59 -3.20
N LEU A 415 -11.44 29.36 -3.25
CA LEU A 415 -12.13 28.80 -4.41
C LEU A 415 -13.61 29.21 -4.50
N GLY A 416 -14.12 30.00 -3.55
CA GLY A 416 -15.54 30.39 -3.47
C GLY A 416 -16.47 29.26 -3.03
N ILE A 417 -15.92 28.23 -2.38
CA ILE A 417 -16.66 27.06 -1.91
C ILE A 417 -16.84 27.24 -0.41
N THR A 418 -17.98 27.84 -0.04
CA THR A 418 -18.36 28.07 1.36
C THR A 418 -19.55 27.21 1.74
N ALA A 419 -19.66 26.89 3.03
CA ALA A 419 -20.81 26.19 3.61
C ALA A 419 -22.16 26.89 3.36
#